data_AF-A0A6G9HSP7-F1
#
_entry.id   AF-A0A6G9HSP7-F1
#
_cell.length_a   1.000
_cell.length_b   1.000
_cell.length_c   1.000
_cell.angle_alpha   90.00
_cell.angle_beta   90.00
_cell.angle_gamma   90.00
#
_symmetry.space_group_name_H-M   'P 1'
#
loop_
_entity.id
_entity.type
_entity.pdbx_description
1 polymer ?
#
loop_
_entity_poly.entity_id
_entity_poly.type
_entity_poly.pdbx_seq_one_letter_code
_entity_poly.pdbx_strand_id
1 'polypeptide(L)' 'MGYKEILDQQGNFLLTVEMRDQLQNVLDANMMLADKLNYSGTPVFIVMNMKNPQNKTTTIMPGAPDFYRLQQAINKAKGN' A
#
# COMPACT_ATOMS: atom_id res chain seq x y z
N MET A 1 3.02 -17.07 -10.78
CA MET A 1 4.28 -17.62 -10.24
C MET A 1 4.20 -17.45 -8.73
N GLY A 2 3.96 -18.55 -8.03
CA GLY A 2 3.42 -18.55 -6.67
C GLY A 2 4.51 -18.54 -5.60
N TYR A 3 4.15 -17.98 -4.45
CA TYR A 3 4.92 -17.86 -3.18
C TYR A 3 5.45 -19.18 -2.57
N LYS A 4 5.61 -20.25 -3.36
CA LYS A 4 6.08 -21.57 -2.90
C LYS A 4 7.60 -21.68 -2.74
N GLU A 5 8.37 -20.69 -3.17
CA GLU A 5 9.85 -20.73 -3.12
C GLU A 5 10.46 -20.01 -1.92
N ILE A 6 9.64 -19.38 -1.08
CA ILE A 6 10.12 -18.49 -0.01
C ILE A 6 9.86 -19.01 1.39
N LEU A 7 9.27 -20.18 1.58
CA LEU A 7 9.03 -20.79 2.89
C LEU A 7 9.74 -22.15 2.98
N ASP A 8 10.39 -22.44 4.10
CA ASP A 8 10.91 -23.76 4.44
C ASP A 8 9.77 -24.71 4.85
N GLN A 9 10.10 -25.97 5.12
CA GLN A 9 9.14 -27.00 5.53
C GLN A 9 8.45 -26.70 6.88
N GLN A 10 8.96 -25.72 7.64
CA GLN A 10 8.44 -25.28 8.94
C GLN A 10 7.64 -23.97 8.82
N GLY A 11 7.52 -23.41 7.60
CA GLY A 11 6.83 -22.15 7.34
C GLY A 11 7.68 -20.91 7.62
N ASN A 12 8.99 -21.05 7.81
CA ASN A 12 9.90 -19.92 7.96
C ASN A 12 10.35 -19.40 6.60
N PHE A 13 10.57 -18.09 6.50
CA PHE A 13 10.97 -17.50 5.23
C PHE A 13 12.43 -17.83 4.86
N LEU A 14 12.63 -18.52 3.72
CA LEU A 14 13.92 -18.74 3.06
C LEU A 14 14.34 -17.49 2.27
N LEU A 15 14.49 -16.36 2.97
CA LEU A 15 14.99 -15.13 2.34
C LEU A 15 16.51 -15.10 2.37
N THR A 16 17.11 -14.88 1.20
CA THR A 16 18.49 -14.40 1.12
C THR A 16 18.60 -13.06 1.87
N VAL A 17 19.80 -12.73 2.39
CA VAL A 17 20.03 -11.46 3.10
C VAL A 17 19.62 -10.27 2.24
N GLU A 18 20.00 -10.27 0.96
CA GLU A 18 19.62 -9.23 0.01
C GLU A 18 18.10 -9.06 -0.12
N MET A 19 17.34 -10.16 -0.17
CA MET A 19 15.89 -10.07 -0.28
C MET A 19 15.23 -9.63 1.03
N ARG A 20 15.82 -9.94 2.19
CA ARG A 20 15.39 -9.38 3.48
C ARG A 20 15.58 -7.86 3.50
N ASP A 21 16.74 -7.38 3.08
CA ASP A 21 17.04 -5.95 3.07
C ASP A 21 16.13 -5.18 2.12
N GLN A 22 15.85 -5.73 0.94
CA GLN A 22 14.89 -5.15 -0.01
C GLN A 22 13.47 -5.08 0.57
N LEU A 23 12.99 -6.15 1.22
CA LEU A 23 11.68 -6.15 1.86
C LEU A 23 11.61 -5.18 3.04
N GLN A 24 12.68 -5.09 3.84
CA GLN A 24 12.76 -4.13 4.94
C GLN A 24 12.70 -2.69 4.44
N ASN A 25 13.43 -2.36 3.37
CA ASN A 25 13.38 -1.03 2.74
C ASN A 25 11.96 -0.68 2.25
N VAL A 26 11.21 -1.65 1.70
CA VAL A 26 9.81 -1.44 1.29
C VAL A 26 8.90 -1.21 2.50
N LEU A 27 9.09 -1.96 3.59
CA LEU A 27 8.34 -1.77 4.83
C LEU A 27 8.62 -0.40 5.44
N ASP A 28 9.88 -0.01 5.57
CA ASP A 28 10.28 1.28 6.13
C ASP A 28 9.74 2.45 5.29
N ALA A 29 9.82 2.36 3.96
CA ALA A 29 9.25 3.36 3.07
C ALA A 29 7.73 3.50 3.23
N ASN A 30 7.01 2.39 3.41
CA ASN A 30 5.57 2.40 3.65
C ASN A 30 5.20 2.98 5.02
N MET A 31 5.99 2.67 6.07
CA MET A 31 5.81 3.26 7.40
C MET A 31 6.08 4.76 7.39
N MET A 32 7.17 5.21 6.76
CA MET A 32 7.47 6.63 6.59
C MET A 32 6.38 7.37 5.80
N LEU A 33 5.76 6.72 4.82
CA LEU A 33 4.63 7.28 4.09
C LEU A 33 3.42 7.45 5.03
N ALA A 34 3.08 6.44 5.83
CA ALA A 34 1.97 6.53 6.79
C ALA A 34 2.19 7.65 7.82
N ASP A 35 3.41 7.76 8.35
CA ASP A 35 3.79 8.82 9.31
C ASP A 35 3.70 10.22 8.68
N LYS A 36 4.20 10.40 7.45
CA LYS A 36 4.09 11.67 6.73
C LYS A 36 2.65 12.07 6.46
N LEU A 37 1.77 11.10 6.28
CA LEU A 37 0.34 11.31 6.09
C LEU A 37 -0.43 11.46 7.42
N ASN A 38 0.28 11.39 8.55
CA ASN A 38 -0.25 11.49 9.91
C ASN A 38 -1.34 10.45 10.22
N TYR A 39 -1.14 9.21 9.76
CA TYR A 39 -2.04 8.10 10.03
C TYR A 39 -1.37 7.06 10.92
N SER A 40 -1.98 6.81 12.08
CA SER A 40 -1.47 5.86 13.08
C SER A 40 -2.30 4.57 13.18
N GLY A 41 -3.39 4.44 12.42
CA GLY A 41 -4.30 3.30 12.46
C GLY A 41 -4.55 2.69 11.08
N THR A 42 -4.76 1.37 11.05
CA THR A 42 -5.10 0.62 9.83
C THR A 42 -6.57 0.17 9.85
N PRO A 43 -7.23 0.05 8.68
CA PRO A 43 -6.71 0.26 7.33
C PRO A 43 -6.62 1.75 6.93
N VAL A 44 -5.74 2.05 5.96
CA VAL A 44 -5.70 3.33 5.22
C VAL A 44 -5.72 3.00 3.73
N PHE A 45 -6.58 3.66 2.97
CA PHE A 45 -6.68 3.48 1.53
C PHE A 45 -6.14 4.71 0.81
N ILE A 46 -5.26 4.49 -0.18
CA ILE A 46 -4.80 5.52 -1.10
C ILE A 46 -5.34 5.16 -2.49
N VAL A 47 -6.25 5.98 -3.01
CA VAL A 47 -6.84 5.79 -4.35
C VAL A 47 -6.31 6.90 -5.24
N MET A 48 -5.60 6.53 -6.30
CA MET A 48 -4.90 7.48 -7.17
C MET A 48 -4.93 7.03 -8.63
N ASN A 49 -4.74 7.99 -9.54
CA ASN A 49 -4.53 7.68 -10.94
C ASN A 49 -3.18 6.97 -11.13
N MET A 50 -3.17 5.79 -11.75
CA MET A 50 -1.93 5.03 -11.96
C MET A 50 -0.96 5.68 -12.95
N LYS A 51 -1.47 6.42 -13.95
CA LYS A 51 -0.66 7.02 -15.02
C LYS A 51 -0.19 8.43 -14.67
N ASN A 52 -1.00 9.18 -13.91
CA ASN A 52 -0.71 10.57 -13.54
C ASN A 52 -1.20 10.87 -12.11
N PRO A 53 -0.47 10.41 -11.09
CA PRO A 53 -0.80 10.70 -9.70
C PRO A 53 -0.58 12.18 -9.41
N GLN A 54 -1.65 12.90 -9.07
CA GLN A 54 -1.62 14.32 -8.69
C GLN A 54 -2.53 14.51 -7.47
N ASN A 55 -2.31 15.56 -6.69
CA ASN A 55 -3.18 15.87 -5.53
C ASN A 55 -4.67 15.95 -5.91
N LYS A 56 -4.97 16.42 -7.13
CA LYS A 56 -6.34 16.50 -7.67
C LYS A 56 -6.93 15.14 -8.06
N THR A 57 -6.12 14.12 -8.30
CA THR A 57 -6.54 12.75 -8.67
C THR A 57 -6.25 11.72 -7.57
N THR A 58 -5.73 12.15 -6.42
CA THR A 58 -5.45 11.30 -5.27
C THR A 58 -6.45 11.55 -4.14
N THR A 59 -6.90 10.48 -3.52
CA THR A 59 -7.74 10.49 -2.31
C THR A 59 -7.11 9.57 -1.29
N ILE A 60 -7.02 10.04 -0.04
CA ILE A 60 -6.56 9.24 1.09
C ILE A 60 -7.71 9.08 2.07
N MET A 61 -7.97 7.85 2.48
CA MET A 61 -9.09 7.49 3.35
C MET A 61 -8.58 6.68 4.54
N PRO A 62 -8.46 7.30 5.73
CA PRO A 62 -8.23 6.55 6.96
C PRO A 62 -9.50 5.79 7.36
N GLY A 63 -9.29 4.59 7.92
CA GLY A 63 -10.35 3.67 8.32
C GLY A 63 -10.98 2.95 7.13
N ALA A 64 -11.85 1.99 7.42
CA ALA A 64 -12.63 1.31 6.40
C ALA A 64 -13.65 2.30 5.78
N PRO A 65 -13.56 2.61 4.47
CA PRO A 65 -14.53 3.48 3.82
C PRO A 65 -15.84 2.72 3.58
N ASP A 66 -16.96 3.44 3.61
CA ASP A 66 -18.20 2.94 3.00
C ASP A 66 -18.07 2.88 1.47
N PHE A 67 -19.01 2.17 0.84
CA PHE A 67 -19.05 1.99 -0.61
C PHE A 67 -19.08 3.33 -1.37
N TYR A 68 -19.86 4.30 -0.89
CA TYR A 68 -20.05 5.57 -1.58
C TYR A 68 -18.76 6.39 -1.60
N ARG A 69 -18.07 6.47 -0.46
CA ARG A 69 -16.78 7.15 -0.31
C ARG A 69 -15.71 6.53 -1.20
N LEU A 70 -15.66 5.19 -1.27
CA LEU A 70 -14.74 4.49 -2.16
C LEU A 70 -15.05 4.77 -3.64
N GLN A 71 -16.32 4.76 -4.04
CA GLN A 71 -16.73 5.03 -5.41
C GLN A 71 -16.38 6.47 -5.85
N GLN A 72 -16.56 7.45 -4.95
CA GLN A 72 -16.14 8.83 -5.20
C GLN A 72 -14.63 8.94 -5.39
N ALA A 73 -13.85 8.29 -4.54
CA ALA A 73 -12.39 8.27 -4.64
C ALA A 73 -11.92 7.68 -5.97
N ILE A 74 -12.55 6.59 -6.43
CA ILE A 74 -12.28 5.96 -7.74
C ILE A 74 -12.64 6.92 -8.88
N ASN A 75 -13.77 7.61 -8.81
CA ASN A 75 -14.18 8.55 -9.85
C ASN A 75 -13.23 9.75 -9.93
N LYS A 76 -12.80 10.29 -8.79
CA LYS A 76 -11.77 11.34 -8.73
C LYS A 76 -10.44 10.87 -9.34
N ALA A 77 -10.03 9.63 -9.06
CA ALA A 77 -8.80 9.06 -9.61
C ALA A 77 -8.83 8.85 -11.13
N LYS A 78 -10.01 8.68 -11.74
CA LYS A 78 -10.14 8.63 -13.21
C LYS A 78 -9.77 9.96 -13.88
N GLY A 79 -9.88 11.08 -13.16
CA GLY A 79 -9.51 12.40 -13.67
C GLY A 79 -10.50 12.97 -14.69
N ASN A 80 -11.79 12.63 -14.55
CA ASN A 80 -12.88 13.29 -15.28
C ASN A 80 -12.96 14.78 -14.93
#